data_AF-V5WHF3-F1
#
_entry.id   AF-V5WHF3-F1
#
_cell.length_a   1.000
_cell.length_b   1.000
_cell.length_c   1.000
_cell.angle_alpha   90.00
_cell.angle_beta   90.00
_cell.angle_gamma   90.00
#
_symmetry.space_group_name_H-M   'P 1'
#
loop_
_entity.id
_entity.type
_entity.pdbx_description
1 polymer ?
#
loop_
_entity_poly.entity_id
_entity_poly.type
_entity_poly.pdbx_seq_one_letter_code
_entity_poly.pdbx_strand_id
1 'polypeptide(L)'
;MVYDIPVNEKRDLLKQTLMTQGFHCDSEDEWNALLEHIEVHKYFASEHSPSPVNWHEAVFSWMEEVYEPLLDAVKTPELHAAFPDVSSGSLLFAISSHWYYLKQSKGEVSAADAARDYSRKFGKENRFRETR
;
A
#
# COMPACT_ATOMS: atom_id res chain seq x y z
N MET A 1 -27.56 -7.91 3.70
CA MET A 1 -26.49 -8.50 2.88
C MET A 1 -25.63 -7.37 2.39
N VAL A 2 -24.35 -7.35 2.75
CA VAL A 2 -23.40 -6.42 2.14
C VAL A 2 -23.19 -6.89 0.71
N TYR A 3 -23.58 -6.07 -0.27
CA TYR A 3 -23.46 -6.42 -1.68
C TYR A 3 -22.00 -6.26 -2.08
N ASP A 4 -21.34 -7.36 -2.43
CA ASP A 4 -19.99 -7.30 -2.99
C ASP A 4 -20.10 -7.03 -4.49
N ILE A 5 -19.52 -5.92 -4.93
CA ILE A 5 -19.61 -5.50 -6.33
C ILE A 5 -18.65 -6.31 -7.21
N PRO A 6 -18.98 -6.55 -8.49
CA PRO A 6 -18.10 -7.22 -9.44
C PRO A 6 -16.71 -6.58 -9.57
N VAL A 7 -15.66 -7.38 -9.85
CA VAL A 7 -14.26 -6.92 -9.95
C VAL A 7 -14.06 -5.81 -10.97
N ASN A 8 -14.76 -5.84 -12.10
CA ASN A 8 -14.72 -4.78 -13.10
C ASN A 8 -15.23 -3.45 -12.53
N GLU A 9 -16.31 -3.48 -11.75
CA GLU A 9 -16.87 -2.29 -11.10
C GLU A 9 -15.93 -1.76 -10.00
N LYS A 10 -15.28 -2.65 -9.24
CA LYS A 10 -14.22 -2.27 -8.28
C LYS A 10 -13.10 -1.50 -8.94
N ARG A 11 -12.61 -1.98 -10.09
CA ARG A 11 -11.54 -1.33 -10.86
C ARG A 11 -11.97 0.04 -11.37
N ASP A 12 -13.17 0.15 -11.95
CA ASP A 12 -13.66 1.42 -12.49
C ASP A 12 -13.84 2.47 -11.40
N LEU A 13 -14.30 2.06 -10.22
CA LEU A 13 -14.38 2.92 -9.04
C LEU A 13 -12.99 3.40 -8.60
N LEU A 14 -12.02 2.49 -8.45
CA LEU A 14 -10.66 2.84 -8.06
C LEU A 14 -9.98 3.77 -9.07
N LYS A 15 -10.21 3.56 -10.37
CA LYS A 15 -9.72 4.47 -11.40
C LYS A 15 -10.28 5.88 -11.22
N GLN A 16 -11.57 6.02 -10.96
CA GLN A 16 -12.19 7.33 -10.74
C GLN A 16 -11.64 8.01 -9.46
N THR A 17 -11.49 7.24 -8.38
CA THR A 17 -11.08 7.79 -7.09
C THR A 17 -9.57 8.08 -7.03
N LEU A 18 -8.71 7.16 -7.45
CA LEU A 18 -7.26 7.26 -7.24
C LEU A 18 -6.52 8.00 -8.37
N MET A 19 -6.98 7.90 -9.62
CA MET A 19 -6.33 8.63 -10.72
C MET A 19 -6.47 10.15 -10.57
N THR A 20 -7.55 10.63 -9.95
CA THR A 20 -7.72 12.06 -9.67
C THR A 20 -6.71 12.58 -8.64
N GLN A 21 -6.14 11.69 -7.82
CA GLN A 21 -5.10 11.99 -6.85
C GLN A 21 -3.67 11.70 -7.36
N GLY A 22 -3.53 11.37 -8.66
CA GLY A 22 -2.25 11.10 -9.30
C GLY A 22 -1.65 9.73 -9.01
N PHE A 23 -2.44 8.79 -8.48
CA PHE A 23 -2.03 7.39 -8.40
C PHE A 23 -2.28 6.69 -9.73
N HIS A 24 -1.27 5.99 -10.22
CA HIS A 24 -1.36 5.24 -11.46
C HIS A 24 -0.77 3.84 -11.24
N CYS A 25 -1.52 2.82 -11.66
CA CYS A 25 -1.00 1.48 -11.89
C CYS A 25 -0.79 1.33 -13.39
N ASP A 26 0.44 0.97 -13.78
CA ASP A 26 0.90 0.93 -15.18
C ASP A 26 0.76 -0.47 -15.80
N SER A 27 0.47 -1.49 -14.99
CA SER A 27 0.32 -2.88 -15.44
C SER A 27 -0.91 -3.56 -14.83
N GLU A 28 -1.37 -4.65 -15.46
CA GLU A 28 -2.44 -5.48 -14.91
C GLU A 28 -2.06 -6.10 -13.55
N ASP A 29 -0.78 -6.43 -13.37
CA ASP A 29 -0.27 -6.99 -12.12
C ASP A 29 -0.36 -5.98 -10.97
N GLU A 30 -0.01 -4.71 -11.21
CA GLU A 30 -0.17 -3.64 -10.22
C GLU A 30 -1.66 -3.39 -9.88
N TRP A 31 -2.56 -3.52 -10.87
CA TRP A 31 -3.99 -3.45 -10.63
C TRP A 31 -4.52 -4.62 -9.79
N ASN A 32 -4.04 -5.83 -10.06
CA ASN A 32 -4.40 -7.01 -9.28
C ASN A 32 -3.90 -6.90 -7.85
N ALA A 33 -2.65 -6.46 -7.66
CA ALA A 33 -2.06 -6.22 -6.35
C ALA A 33 -2.85 -5.17 -5.55
N LEU A 34 -3.27 -4.07 -6.19
CA LEU A 34 -4.10 -3.06 -5.54
C LEU A 34 -5.44 -3.63 -5.04
N LEU A 35 -6.14 -4.37 -5.89
CA LEU A 35 -7.43 -4.96 -5.54
C LEU A 35 -7.30 -5.95 -4.38
N GLU A 36 -6.32 -6.86 -4.47
CA GLU A 36 -6.03 -7.83 -3.42
C GLU A 36 -5.72 -7.12 -2.10
N HIS A 37 -4.89 -6.08 -2.16
CA HIS A 37 -4.49 -5.34 -0.98
C HIS A 37 -5.67 -4.63 -0.28
N ILE A 38 -6.61 -4.07 -1.06
CA ILE A 38 -7.83 -3.46 -0.50
C ILE A 38 -8.78 -4.54 0.06
N GLU A 39 -8.88 -5.73 -0.56
CA GLU A 39 -9.66 -6.83 0.02
C GLU A 39 -9.06 -7.32 1.34
N VAL A 40 -7.73 -7.40 1.43
CA VAL A 40 -7.04 -7.75 2.68
C VAL A 40 -7.30 -6.69 3.76
N HIS A 41 -7.23 -5.39 3.41
CA HIS A 41 -7.59 -4.30 4.32
C HIS A 41 -9.04 -4.43 4.78
N LYS A 42 -9.98 -4.64 3.86
CA LYS A 42 -11.41 -4.83 4.15
C LYS A 42 -11.65 -6.01 5.10
N TYR A 43 -10.95 -7.12 4.89
CA TYR A 43 -11.03 -8.30 5.76
C TYR A 43 -10.65 -7.92 7.19
N PHE A 44 -9.47 -7.32 7.40
CA PHE A 44 -9.03 -6.93 8.74
C PHE A 44 -9.88 -5.83 9.37
N ALA A 45 -10.33 -4.85 8.58
CA ALA A 45 -11.24 -3.81 9.07
C ALA A 45 -12.59 -4.41 9.53
N SER A 46 -13.06 -5.44 8.84
CA SER A 46 -14.29 -6.16 9.22
C SER A 46 -14.11 -6.98 10.50
N GLU A 47 -12.95 -7.58 10.75
CA GLU A 47 -12.67 -8.33 11.99
C GLU A 47 -12.76 -7.45 13.25
N HIS A 48 -12.46 -6.15 13.12
CA HIS A 48 -12.48 -5.19 14.23
C HIS A 48 -13.79 -4.36 14.28
N SER A 49 -14.75 -4.65 13.42
CA SER A 49 -16.01 -3.90 13.29
C SER A 49 -17.21 -4.74 13.76
N PRO A 50 -18.24 -4.13 14.38
CA PRO A 50 -19.48 -4.83 14.72
C PRO A 50 -20.31 -5.25 13.50
N SER A 51 -19.93 -4.80 12.30
CA SER A 51 -20.61 -5.15 11.05
C SER A 51 -19.63 -5.29 9.88
N PRO A 52 -19.91 -6.15 8.89
CA PRO A 52 -19.02 -6.33 7.75
C PRO A 52 -18.83 -5.01 6.99
N VAL A 53 -17.57 -4.64 6.73
CA VAL A 53 -17.21 -3.44 5.98
C VAL A 53 -17.45 -3.69 4.50
N ASN A 54 -18.17 -2.79 3.84
CA ASN A 54 -18.43 -2.89 2.41
C ASN A 54 -17.25 -2.35 1.58
N TRP A 55 -17.25 -2.61 0.27
CA TRP A 55 -16.15 -2.20 -0.61
C TRP A 55 -15.87 -0.70 -0.58
N HIS A 56 -16.90 0.14 -0.60
CA HIS A 56 -16.73 1.60 -0.61
C HIS A 56 -16.12 2.10 0.71
N GLU A 57 -16.61 1.57 1.84
CA GLU A 57 -16.06 1.87 3.16
C GLU A 57 -14.60 1.42 3.27
N ALA A 58 -14.28 0.24 2.74
CA ALA A 58 -12.92 -0.27 2.73
C ALA A 58 -11.97 0.58 1.88
N VAL A 59 -12.40 1.01 0.70
CA VAL A 59 -11.61 1.93 -0.15
C VAL A 59 -11.38 3.25 0.56
N PHE A 60 -12.42 3.83 1.18
CA PHE A 60 -12.30 5.09 1.90
C PHE A 60 -11.33 4.98 3.08
N SER A 61 -11.51 3.97 3.93
CA SER A 61 -10.61 3.71 5.05
C SER A 61 -9.19 3.40 4.59
N TRP A 62 -9.02 2.63 3.50
CA TRP A 62 -7.70 2.34 2.95
C TRP A 62 -7.02 3.61 2.43
N MET A 63 -7.76 4.55 1.84
CA MET A 63 -7.20 5.81 1.40
C MET A 63 -6.63 6.62 2.57
N GLU A 64 -7.42 6.81 3.63
CA GLU A 64 -7.03 7.61 4.80
C GLU A 64 -5.92 6.94 5.63
N GLU A 65 -6.06 5.63 5.90
CA GLU A 65 -5.21 4.94 6.87
C GLU A 65 -3.94 4.32 6.24
N VAL A 66 -3.95 4.10 4.92
CA VAL A 66 -2.87 3.40 4.22
C VAL A 66 -2.27 4.24 3.11
N TYR A 67 -3.08 4.66 2.14
CA TYR A 67 -2.58 5.32 0.93
C TYR A 67 -1.98 6.69 1.21
N GLU A 68 -2.72 7.59 1.88
CA GLU A 68 -2.25 8.96 2.14
C GLU A 68 -0.95 8.99 2.97
N PRO A 69 -0.82 8.26 4.10
CA PRO A 69 0.43 8.22 4.86
C PRO A 69 1.60 7.65 4.06
N LEU A 70 1.35 6.67 3.20
CA LEU A 70 2.38 6.06 2.36
C LEU A 70 2.80 6.96 1.21
N LEU A 71 1.86 7.67 0.60
CA LEU A 71 2.13 8.55 -0.53
C LEU A 71 3.22 9.58 -0.17
N ASP A 72 3.12 10.16 1.02
CA ASP A 72 4.12 11.10 1.53
C ASP A 72 5.44 10.41 1.89
N ALA A 73 5.38 9.21 2.48
CA ALA A 73 6.56 8.43 2.83
C ALA A 73 7.38 8.00 1.60
N VAL A 74 6.70 7.66 0.49
CA VAL A 74 7.37 7.17 -0.73
C VAL A 74 7.91 8.28 -1.62
N LYS A 75 7.40 9.51 -1.52
CA LYS A 75 7.82 10.66 -2.36
C LYS A 75 9.17 11.27 -1.98
N THR A 76 9.92 10.65 -1.06
CA THR A 76 11.21 11.17 -0.60
C THR A 76 12.34 10.91 -1.61
N PRO A 77 13.25 11.87 -1.87
CA PRO A 77 14.40 11.67 -2.76
C PRO A 77 15.30 10.52 -2.31
N GLU A 78 15.45 10.33 -1.00
CA GLU A 78 16.31 9.30 -0.42
C GLU A 78 15.79 7.89 -0.73
N LEU A 79 14.47 7.69 -0.68
CA LEU A 79 13.86 6.42 -1.03
C LEU A 79 14.01 6.13 -2.52
N HIS A 80 13.79 7.12 -3.39
CA HIS A 80 13.98 6.97 -4.83
C HIS A 80 15.44 6.65 -5.18
N ALA A 81 16.40 7.29 -4.52
CA ALA A 81 17.82 6.99 -4.70
C ALA A 81 18.19 5.56 -4.28
N ALA A 82 17.50 5.00 -3.28
CA ALA A 82 17.69 3.62 -2.84
C ALA A 82 17.11 2.59 -3.83
N PHE A 83 16.12 2.97 -4.64
CA PHE A 83 15.40 2.10 -5.58
C PHE A 83 15.18 2.76 -6.96
N PRO A 84 16.25 3.11 -7.69
CA PRO A 84 16.13 3.88 -8.93
C PRO A 84 15.45 3.14 -10.08
N ASP A 85 15.32 1.81 -9.99
CA ASP A 85 14.73 0.95 -11.03
C ASP A 85 13.33 0.44 -10.65
N VAL A 86 12.74 0.94 -9.55
CA VAL A 86 11.43 0.50 -9.05
C VAL A 86 10.45 1.68 -9.13
N SER A 87 9.25 1.44 -9.68
CA SER A 87 8.21 2.47 -9.75
C SER A 87 7.73 2.87 -8.35
N SER A 88 7.25 4.11 -8.19
CA SER A 88 6.68 4.57 -6.92
C SER A 88 5.45 3.75 -6.51
N GLY A 89 4.65 3.27 -7.47
CA GLY A 89 3.51 2.37 -7.22
C GLY A 89 3.95 1.03 -6.65
N SER A 90 4.94 0.39 -7.28
CA SER A 90 5.53 -0.86 -6.78
C SER A 90 6.17 -0.68 -5.40
N LEU A 91 6.87 0.44 -5.14
CA LEU A 91 7.40 0.76 -3.81
C LEU A 91 6.30 0.95 -2.77
N LEU A 92 5.20 1.61 -3.14
CA LEU A 92 4.05 1.81 -2.26
C LEU A 92 3.49 0.47 -1.78
N PHE A 93 3.27 -0.50 -2.69
CA PHE A 93 2.76 -1.82 -2.30
C PHE A 93 3.74 -2.61 -1.42
N ALA A 94 5.03 -2.58 -1.76
CA ALA A 94 6.04 -3.29 -0.99
C ALA A 94 6.20 -2.71 0.43
N ILE A 95 6.21 -1.38 0.54
CA ILE A 95 6.31 -0.70 1.84
C ILE A 95 5.03 -0.86 2.64
N SER A 96 3.85 -0.86 1.99
CA SER A 96 2.58 -1.10 2.69
C SER A 96 2.52 -2.49 3.32
N SER A 97 2.90 -3.52 2.56
CA SER A 97 2.99 -4.90 3.07
C SER A 97 3.98 -4.98 4.24
N HIS A 98 5.16 -4.37 4.09
CA HIS A 98 6.16 -4.30 5.14
C HIS A 98 5.66 -3.57 6.39
N TRP A 99 4.93 -2.47 6.20
CA TRP A 99 4.37 -1.67 7.27
C TRP A 99 3.35 -2.47 8.08
N TYR A 100 2.45 -3.20 7.41
CA TYR A 100 1.51 -4.11 8.07
C TYR A 100 2.24 -5.12 8.97
N TYR A 101 3.25 -5.83 8.46
CA TYR A 101 4.00 -6.81 9.26
C TYR A 101 4.83 -6.17 10.38
N LEU A 102 5.33 -4.95 10.19
CA LEU A 102 5.96 -4.18 11.26
C LEU A 102 4.97 -3.87 12.38
N LYS A 103 3.74 -3.46 12.05
CA LYS A 103 2.71 -3.20 13.07
C LYS A 103 2.40 -4.44 13.89
N GLN A 104 2.28 -5.60 13.23
CA GLN A 104 2.01 -6.88 13.91
C GLN A 104 3.15 -7.32 14.86
N SER A 105 4.41 -7.02 14.50
CA SER A 105 5.57 -7.49 15.27
C SER A 105 6.07 -6.51 16.33
N LYS A 106 5.92 -5.20 16.11
CA LYS A 106 6.50 -4.15 16.96
C LYS A 106 5.47 -3.20 17.59
N GLY A 107 4.18 -3.37 17.29
CA GLY A 107 3.14 -2.42 17.67
C GLY A 107 3.09 -1.21 16.72
N GLU A 108 2.53 -0.09 17.17
CA GLU A 108 2.29 1.05 16.28
C GLU A 108 3.59 1.60 15.67
N VAL A 109 3.60 1.71 14.34
CA VAL A 109 4.73 2.22 13.53
C VAL A 109 4.15 3.20 12.52
N SER A 110 4.86 4.30 12.24
CA SER A 110 4.45 5.26 11.21
C SER A 110 4.80 4.77 9.80
N ALA A 111 4.06 5.21 8.78
CA ALA A 111 4.37 4.92 7.37
C ALA A 111 5.79 5.36 6.99
N ALA A 112 6.24 6.52 7.48
CA ALA A 112 7.58 7.04 7.24
C ALA A 112 8.67 6.14 7.85
N ASP A 113 8.47 5.63 9.07
CA ASP A 113 9.42 4.73 9.71
C ASP A 113 9.44 3.35 9.04
N ALA A 114 8.29 2.87 8.57
CA ALA A 114 8.23 1.66 7.76
C ALA A 114 8.98 1.81 6.44
N ALA A 115 8.81 2.94 5.73
CA ALA A 115 9.55 3.24 4.50
C ALA A 115 11.07 3.31 4.74
N ARG A 116 11.51 3.93 5.85
CA ARG A 116 12.93 3.96 6.24
C ARG A 116 13.47 2.58 6.58
N ASP A 117 12.73 1.77 7.34
CA ASP A 117 13.14 0.40 7.69
C ASP A 117 13.23 -0.48 6.44
N TYR A 118 12.27 -0.35 5.51
CA TYR A 118 12.28 -1.04 4.23
C TYR A 118 13.47 -0.61 3.36
N SER A 119 13.70 0.70 3.22
CA SER A 119 14.84 1.26 2.49
C SER A 119 16.17 0.76 3.02
N ARG A 120 16.33 0.75 4.36
CA ARG A 120 17.51 0.15 4.99
C ARG A 120 17.63 -1.32 4.61
N LYS A 121 16.59 -2.13 4.69
CA LYS A 121 16.74 -3.58 4.43
C LYS A 121 16.99 -3.92 2.97
N PHE A 122 16.37 -3.21 2.03
CA PHE A 122 16.31 -3.66 0.62
C PHE A 122 16.90 -2.67 -0.39
N GLY A 123 17.25 -1.47 0.03
CA GLY A 123 17.85 -0.43 -0.83
C GLY A 123 19.21 -0.83 -1.38
N LYS A 124 19.57 -0.28 -2.56
CA LYS A 124 20.85 -0.59 -3.24
C LYS A 124 22.09 -0.38 -2.36
N GLU A 125 22.07 0.58 -1.43
CA GLU A 125 23.20 0.85 -0.54
C GLU A 125 23.48 -0.30 0.46
N ASN A 126 22.51 -1.18 0.74
CA ASN A 126 22.73 -2.37 1.56
C ASN A 126 23.10 -3.65 0.78
N ARG A 127 22.89 -3.70 -0.55
CA ARG A 127 23.42 -4.82 -1.36
C ARG A 127 24.95 -4.83 -1.45
N PHE A 128 25.61 -3.71 -1.15
CA PHE A 128 27.08 -3.62 -1.09
C PHE A 128 27.68 -3.92 0.29
N ARG A 129 26.85 -4.10 1.33
CA ARG A 129 27.33 -4.39 2.70
C ARG A 129 27.37 -5.88 3.05
N GLU A 130 26.69 -6.73 2.30
CA GLU A 130 26.72 -8.19 2.49
C GLU A 130 27.86 -8.91 1.71
N THR A 131 28.76 -8.16 1.07
CA THR A 131 29.92 -8.70 0.33
C THR A 131 31.28 -8.39 0.97
N ARG A 132 31.34 -8.10 2.28
CA ARG A 132 32.60 -7.96 3.01
C ARG A 132 32.65 -8.75 4.31
#